data_AF-A0AA96ZBN5-F1
#
_entry.id   AF-A0AA96ZBN5-F1
#
_cell.length_a   1.000
_cell.length_b   1.000
_cell.length_c   1.000
_cell.angle_alpha   90.00
_cell.angle_beta   90.00
_cell.angle_gamma   90.00
#
_symmetry.space_group_name_H-M   'P 1'
#
loop_
_entity.id
_entity.type
_entity.pdbx_description
1 polymer ?
#
loop_
_entity_poly.entity_id
_entity_poly.type
_entity_poly.pdbx_seq_one_letter_code
_entity_poly.pdbx_strand_id
1 'polypeptide(L)' 'MRFPIPITTMFSTALLCAALVTEAAPARYYKWQGADRVVCAQTSPGWGWKRLNGSYVKSDCSI' A
#
# COMPACT_ATOMS: atom_id res chain seq x y z
N MET A 1 -15.56 39.45 -14.43
CA MET A 1 -15.72 39.55 -12.96
C MET A 1 -14.83 38.51 -12.33
N ARG A 2 -13.83 38.91 -11.53
CA ARG A 2 -12.87 38.01 -10.88
C ARG A 2 -13.01 38.25 -9.38
N PHE A 3 -13.73 37.36 -8.71
CA PHE A 3 -13.92 37.44 -7.26
C PHE A 3 -12.61 37.07 -6.58
N PRO A 4 -12.02 37.94 -5.74
CA PRO A 4 -10.81 37.60 -4.98
C PRO A 4 -11.19 36.52 -3.96
N ILE A 5 -10.57 35.34 -4.09
CA ILE A 5 -10.77 34.24 -3.14
C ILE A 5 -10.26 34.72 -1.77
N PRO A 6 -11.08 34.69 -0.70
CA PRO A 6 -10.64 35.12 0.62
C PRO A 6 -9.46 34.26 1.08
N ILE A 7 -8.41 34.90 1.62
CA ILE A 7 -7.21 34.21 2.13
C ILE A 7 -7.60 33.17 3.20
N THR A 8 -8.69 33.42 3.95
CA THR A 8 -9.28 32.51 4.92
C THR A 8 -9.77 31.19 4.30
N THR A 9 -10.25 31.22 3.06
CA THR A 9 -10.73 30.02 2.33
C THR A 9 -9.56 29.15 1.86
N MET A 10 -8.38 29.74 1.60
CA MET A 10 -7.17 28.98 1.25
C MET A 10 -6.65 28.15 2.43
N PHE A 11 -6.65 28.71 3.64
CA PHE A 11 -6.15 28.00 4.84
C PHE A 11 -7.00 26.78 5.20
N SER A 12 -8.33 26.89 5.15
CA SER A 12 -9.23 25.77 5.49
C SER A 12 -9.07 24.57 4.55
N THR A 13 -8.77 24.82 3.28
CA THR A 13 -8.59 23.76 2.28
C THR A 13 -7.28 23.00 2.51
N ALA A 14 -6.22 23.71 2.93
CA ALA A 14 -4.92 23.10 3.21
C ALA A 14 -4.96 22.14 4.42
N LEU A 15 -5.71 22.48 5.47
CA LEU A 15 -5.85 21.61 6.65
C LEU A 15 -6.63 20.31 6.34
N LEU A 16 -7.66 20.37 5.49
CA LEU A 16 -8.39 19.17 5.08
C LEU A 16 -7.53 18.21 4.26
N CYS A 17 -6.65 18.74 3.39
CA CYS A 17 -5.72 17.91 2.62
C CYS A 17 -4.63 17.28 3.51
N ALA A 18 -4.19 17.96 4.57
CA ALA A 18 -3.21 17.42 5.51
C ALA A 18 -3.77 16.27 6.38
N ALA A 19 -5.10 16.13 6.49
CA ALA A 19 -5.70 15.03 7.25
C ALA A 19 -5.71 13.68 6.50
N LEU A 20 -5.34 13.66 5.21
CA LEU A 20 -5.37 12.47 4.35
C LEU A 20 -4.01 11.77 4.19
N VAL A 21 -3.00 12.12 5.01
CA VAL A 21 -1.74 11.38 5.02
C VAL A 21 -2.02 9.97 5.54
N THR A 22 -2.25 9.05 4.60
CA THR A 22 -2.47 7.64 4.89
C THR A 22 -1.09 7.02 4.99
N GLU A 23 -0.76 6.49 6.16
CA GLU A 23 0.51 5.82 6.42
C GLU A 23 0.52 4.52 5.59
N ALA A 24 1.33 4.46 4.54
CA ALA A 24 1.55 3.22 3.81
C ALA A 24 2.35 2.27 4.72
N ALA A 25 1.64 1.44 5.49
CA ALA A 25 2.27 0.39 6.28
C ALA A 25 3.15 -0.47 5.35
N PRO A 26 4.34 -0.91 5.81
CA PRO A 26 5.24 -1.72 4.99
C PRO A 26 4.49 -2.94 4.48
N ALA A 27 4.42 -3.06 3.15
CA ALA A 27 3.61 -4.08 2.52
C ALA A 27 4.23 -5.46 2.80
N ARG A 28 3.49 -6.27 3.56
CA ARG A 28 3.91 -7.61 3.96
C ARG A 28 4.04 -8.49 2.72
N TYR A 29 5.14 -9.23 2.65
CA TYR A 29 5.36 -10.26 1.65
C TYR A 29 4.91 -11.63 2.17
N TYR A 30 4.47 -12.49 1.26
CA TYR A 30 4.01 -13.84 1.56
C TYR A 30 4.67 -14.84 0.62
N LYS A 31 4.87 -16.07 1.10
CA LYS A 31 5.28 -17.17 0.24
C LYS A 31 4.04 -17.74 -0.46
N TRP A 32 4.12 -17.89 -1.77
CA TRP A 32 3.09 -18.48 -2.60
C TRP A 32 3.63 -19.77 -3.19
N GLN A 33 2.93 -20.87 -2.96
CA GLN A 33 3.22 -22.18 -3.55
C GLN A 33 2.46 -22.31 -4.87
N GLY A 34 3.21 -22.47 -5.96
CA GLY A 34 2.69 -22.90 -7.26
C GLY A 34 2.93 -24.39 -7.49
N ALA A 35 2.68 -24.87 -8.71
CA ALA A 35 2.88 -26.27 -9.06
C ALA A 35 4.34 -26.71 -8.90
N ASP A 36 5.29 -25.92 -9.43
CA ASP A 36 6.70 -26.33 -9.50
C ASP A 36 7.64 -25.52 -8.60
N ARG A 37 7.17 -24.39 -8.05
CA ARG A 37 8.02 -23.46 -7.30
C ARG A 37 7.27 -22.66 -6.23
N VAL A 38 8.04 -22.18 -5.27
CA VAL A 38 7.61 -21.19 -4.28
C VAL A 38 8.17 -19.83 -4.69
N VAL A 39 7.33 -18.79 -4.64
CA VAL A 39 7.75 -17.41 -4.87
C VAL A 39 7.38 -16.54 -3.69
N CYS A 40 8.13 -15.46 -3.51
CA CYS A 40 7.80 -14.43 -2.54
C CYS A 40 7.12 -13.26 -3.26
N ALA A 41 5.90 -12.91 -2.84
CA ALA A 41 5.13 -11.81 -3.42
C ALA A 41 4.14 -11.24 -2.39
N GLN A 42 3.84 -9.94 -2.50
CA GLN A 42 2.85 -9.29 -1.64
C GLN A 42 1.42 -9.77 -1.95
N THR A 43 1.14 -10.04 -3.23
CA THR A 43 -0.15 -10.49 -3.73
C THR A 43 -0.02 -11.84 -4.44
N SER A 44 -1.15 -12.51 -4.69
CA SER A 44 -1.14 -13.78 -5.42
C SER A 44 -0.61 -13.57 -6.84
N PRO A 45 0.38 -14.36 -7.31
CA PRO A 45 0.89 -14.25 -8.68
C PRO A 45 -0.14 -14.62 -9.76
N GLY A 46 -1.20 -15.35 -9.40
CA GLY A 46 -2.25 -15.74 -10.33
C GLY A 46 -3.11 -16.88 -9.81
N TRP A 47 -3.89 -17.50 -10.72
CA TRP A 47 -4.69 -18.66 -10.40
C TRP A 47 -3.82 -19.89 -10.08
N GLY A 48 -4.27 -20.73 -9.15
CA GLY A 48 -3.55 -21.93 -8.71
C GLY A 48 -2.44 -21.70 -7.68
N TRP A 49 -2.13 -20.44 -7.35
CA TRP A 49 -1.17 -20.12 -6.28
C TRP A 49 -1.83 -20.18 -4.91
N LYS A 50 -1.22 -20.92 -3.98
CA LYS A 50 -1.68 -21.03 -2.60
C LYS A 50 -0.74 -20.28 -1.66
N ARG A 51 -1.29 -19.37 -0.85
CA ARG A 51 -0.53 -18.67 0.19
C ARG A 51 -0.09 -19.66 1.27
N LEU A 52 1.20 -19.67 1.57
CA LEU A 52 1.80 -20.40 2.68
C LEU A 52 1.74 -19.55 3.95
N ASN A 53 1.85 -20.21 5.12
CA ASN A 53 1.78 -19.52 6.41
C ASN A 53 3.00 -18.61 6.63
N GLY A 54 2.81 -17.54 7.39
CA GLY A 54 3.82 -16.52 7.69
C GLY A 54 3.67 -15.24 6.87
N SER A 55 4.27 -14.16 7.36
CA SER A 55 4.37 -12.86 6.68
C SER A 55 5.78 -12.33 6.87
N TYR A 56 6.33 -11.73 5.82
CA TYR A 56 7.72 -11.28 5.76
C TYR A 56 7.78 -9.79 5.49
N VAL A 57 8.86 -9.15 5.94
CA VAL A 57 9.08 -7.71 5.72
C VAL A 57 9.80 -7.47 4.39
N LYS A 58 10.69 -8.39 4.00
CA LYS A 58 11.53 -8.28 2.81
C LYS A 58 10.93 -9.00 1.60
N SER A 59 11.31 -8.53 0.41
CA SER A 59 10.84 -9.05 -0.88
C SER A 59 11.32 -10.45 -1.23
N ASP A 60 12.35 -10.95 -0.56
CA ASP A 60 12.85 -12.32 -0.70
C ASP A 60 12.24 -13.29 0.32
N CYS A 61 11.29 -12.82 1.14
CA CYS A 61 10.66 -13.60 2.22
C CYS A 61 11.68 -14.11 3.25
N SER A 62 12.71 -13.31 3.50
CA SER A 62 13.58 -13.45 4.67
C SER A 62 13.05 -12.62 5.84
N ILE A 63 13.52 -13.00 7.04
CA ILE A 63 13.26 -12.29 8.30
C ILE A 63 14.07 -10.99 8.38
#